data_AF-A0A3B0S4Z8-F1
#
_entry.id   AF-A0A3B0S4Z8-F1
#
_cell.length_a   1.000
_cell.length_b   1.000
_cell.length_c   1.000
_cell.angle_alpha   90.00
_cell.angle_beta   90.00
_cell.angle_gamma   90.00
#
_symmetry.space_group_name_H-M   'P 1'
#
loop_
_entity.id
_entity.type
_entity.pdbx_description
1 polymer ?
#
loop_
_entity_poly.entity_id
_entity_poly.type
_entity_poly.pdbx_seq_one_letter_code
_entity_poly.pdbx_strand_id
1 'polypeptide(L)' 'MQHTDAKQRIKTDIAHEFLEWVFHARELVDAHFPNDTSSAHSAMIIETAKSMMMMQKMSEIKKSVHDMSLALENIGGN' A
#
# COMPACT_ATOMS: atom_id res chain seq x y z
N MET A 1 6.40 -3.76 -27.96
CA MET A 1 7.31 -2.99 -27.09
C MET A 1 6.60 -2.10 -26.07
N GLN A 2 5.32 -1.73 -26.19
CA GLN A 2 4.65 -0.87 -25.20
C GLN A 2 4.33 -1.52 -23.83
N HIS A 3 4.13 -2.85 -23.77
CA HIS A 3 3.78 -3.53 -22.50
C HIS A 3 4.94 -3.63 -21.49
N THR A 4 6.18 -3.55 -21.95
CA THR A 4 7.37 -3.57 -21.08
C THR A 4 7.51 -2.28 -20.29
N ASP A 5 7.18 -1.13 -20.89
CA ASP A 5 7.32 0.17 -20.24
C ASP A 5 6.26 0.40 -19.16
N ALA A 6 5.01 -0.01 -19.42
CA ALA A 6 3.93 0.12 -18.44
C ALA A 6 4.19 -0.73 -17.17
N LYS A 7 4.65 -1.97 -17.34
CA LYS A 7 5.00 -2.85 -16.20
C LYS A 7 6.17 -2.30 -15.39
N GLN A 8 7.18 -1.75 -16.06
CA GLN A 8 8.34 -1.17 -15.39
C GLN A 8 7.97 0.09 -14.61
N ARG A 9 7.07 0.93 -15.14
CA ARG A 9 6.52 2.10 -14.45
C ARG A 9 5.75 1.68 -13.19
N ILE A 10 4.80 0.75 -13.32
CA ILE A 10 4.04 0.23 -12.17
C ILE A 10 4.97 -0.31 -11.07
N LYS A 11 6.01 -1.07 -11.44
CA LYS A 11 6.99 -1.59 -10.47
C LYS A 11 7.76 -0.47 -9.76
N THR A 12 8.12 0.58 -10.49
CA THR A 12 8.86 1.74 -9.95
C THR A 12 7.97 2.57 -9.03
N ASP A 13 6.71 2.76 -9.40
CA ASP A 13 5.73 3.50 -8.61
C ASP A 13 5.41 2.76 -7.30
N ILE A 14 5.19 1.44 -7.36
CA ILE A 14 5.01 0.59 -6.17
C ILE A 14 6.24 0.66 -5.27
N ALA A 15 7.45 0.66 -5.83
CA ALA A 15 8.68 0.77 -5.06
C ALA A 15 8.80 2.13 -4.36
N HIS A 16 8.38 3.22 -5.01
CA HIS A 16 8.38 4.55 -4.42
C HIS A 16 7.35 4.67 -3.30
N GLU A 17 6.11 4.25 -3.56
CA GLU A 17 5.03 4.25 -2.55
C GLU A 17 5.40 3.38 -1.35
N PHE A 18 6.04 2.23 -1.56
CA PHE A 18 6.49 1.38 -0.45
C PHE A 18 7.53 2.05 0.44
N LEU A 19 8.42 2.88 -0.12
CA LEU A 19 9.41 3.62 0.69
C LEU A 19 8.74 4.61 1.64
N GLU A 20 7.67 5.29 1.22
CA GLU A 20 6.88 6.16 2.09
C GLU A 20 6.29 5.38 3.27
N TRP A 21 5.74 4.19 3.00
CA TRP A 21 5.24 3.29 4.05
C TRP A 21 6.33 2.82 5.02
N VAL A 22 7.58 2.63 4.55
CA VAL A 22 8.71 2.29 5.41
C VAL A 22 9.05 3.43 6.37
N PHE A 23 8.96 4.69 5.95
CA PHE A 23 9.18 5.83 6.84
C PHE A 23 8.11 5.89 7.94
N HIS A 24 6.83 5.78 7.59
CA HIS A 24 5.75 5.77 8.57
C HIS A 24 5.80 4.56 9.51
N ALA A 25 6.14 3.39 8.99
CA ALA A 25 6.33 2.19 9.80
C ALA A 25 7.49 2.36 10.80
N ARG A 26 8.58 3.01 10.38
CA ARG A 26 9.70 3.31 11.28
C ARG A 26 9.28 4.22 12.42
N GLU A 27 8.55 5.30 12.15
CA GLU A 27 8.03 6.20 13.19
C GLU A 27 7.20 5.42 14.23
N LEU A 28 6.33 4.51 13.77
CA LEU A 28 5.48 3.71 14.65
C LEU A 28 6.29 2.69 15.47
N VAL A 29 7.20 1.95 14.83
CA VAL A 29 7.96 0.89 15.50
C VAL A 29 8.98 1.51 16.47
N ASP A 30 9.66 2.59 16.08
CA ASP A 30 10.61 3.31 16.95
C ASP A 30 9.90 3.89 18.19
N ALA A 31 8.66 4.37 18.06
CA ALA A 31 7.88 4.85 19.21
C ALA A 31 7.58 3.74 20.24
N HIS A 32 7.46 2.48 19.79
CA HIS A 32 7.20 1.34 20.67
C HIS A 32 8.48 0.68 21.19
N PHE A 33 9.58 0.75 20.42
CA PHE A 33 10.87 0.14 20.72
C PHE A 33 12.04 1.13 20.51
N PRO A 34 12.12 2.21 21.30
CA PRO A 34 13.00 3.36 21.02
C PRO A 34 14.50 3.07 21.09
N ASN A 35 14.90 1.94 21.69
CA ASN A 35 16.30 1.56 21.87
C ASN A 35 16.65 0.25 21.14
N ASP A 36 15.72 -0.35 20.41
CA ASP A 36 15.99 -1.58 19.67
C ASP A 36 16.52 -1.22 18.28
N THR A 37 17.75 -1.62 17.99
CA THR A 37 18.37 -1.43 16.66
C THR A 37 18.75 -2.78 16.03
N SER A 38 18.15 -3.86 16.51
CA SER A 38 18.44 -5.21 16.03
C SER A 38 17.94 -5.43 14.60
N SER A 39 18.39 -6.53 13.99
CA SER A 39 17.84 -6.99 12.72
C SER A 39 16.33 -7.31 12.84
N ALA A 40 15.87 -7.76 14.00
CA ALA A 40 14.46 -7.99 14.27
C ALA A 40 13.66 -6.68 14.23
N HIS A 41 14.20 -5.59 14.80
CA HIS A 41 13.61 -4.25 14.69
C HIS A 41 13.45 -3.80 13.23
N SER A 42 14.50 -3.97 12.43
CA SER A 42 14.44 -3.64 11.00
C SER A 42 13.40 -4.50 10.26
N ALA A 43 13.28 -5.79 10.59
CA ALA A 43 12.26 -6.66 10.01
C ALA A 43 10.84 -6.22 10.42
N MET A 44 10.63 -5.81 11.68
CA MET A 44 9.34 -5.27 12.14
C MET A 44 8.93 -4.02 11.36
N ILE A 45 9.85 -3.10 11.09
CA ILE A 45 9.57 -1.92 10.27
C ILE A 45 9.07 -2.32 8.88
N ILE A 46 9.74 -3.28 8.24
CA ILE A 46 9.37 -3.75 6.90
C ILE A 46 8.01 -4.47 6.90
N GLU A 47 7.73 -5.33 7.87
CA GLU A 47 6.44 -6.04 7.97
C GLU A 47 5.29 -5.08 8.34
N THR A 48 5.54 -4.09 9.20
CA THR A 48 4.59 -3.01 9.47
C THR A 48 4.29 -2.21 8.22
N ALA A 49 5.31 -1.83 7.44
CA ALA A 49 5.12 -1.10 6.18
C ALA A 49 4.28 -1.89 5.16
N LYS A 50 4.56 -3.19 5.00
CA LYS A 50 3.75 -4.08 4.14
C LYS A 50 2.29 -4.13 4.59
N SER A 51 2.07 -4.26 5.90
CA SER A 51 0.73 -4.33 6.47
C SER A 51 -0.06 -3.04 6.24
N MET A 52 0.57 -1.88 6.46
CA MET A 52 -0.04 -0.56 6.21
C MET A 52 -0.42 -0.38 4.74
N MET A 53 0.51 -0.67 3.83
CA MET A 53 0.27 -0.59 2.39
C MET A 53 -0.87 -1.53 1.96
N MET A 54 -0.88 -2.77 2.46
CA MET A 54 -1.93 -3.74 2.15
C MET A 54 -3.31 -3.24 2.61
N MET A 55 -3.42 -2.70 3.82
CA MET A 55 -4.68 -2.12 4.33
C MET A 55 -5.16 -0.95 3.49
N GLN A 56 -4.26 -0.05 3.07
CA GLN A 56 -4.61 1.06 2.18
C GLN A 56 -5.12 0.56 0.83
N LYS A 57 -4.40 -0.37 0.18
CA LYS A 57 -4.83 -0.93 -1.11
C LYS A 57 -6.15 -1.68 -1.00
N MET A 58 -6.40 -2.40 0.09
CA MET A 58 -7.72 -3.02 0.33
C MET A 58 -8.84 -1.97 0.45
N SER A 59 -8.57 -0.81 1.07
CA SER A 59 -9.51 0.30 1.14
C SER A 59 -9.79 0.92 -0.23
N GLU A 60 -8.76 1.10 -1.06
CA GLU A 60 -8.90 1.58 -2.45
C GLU A 60 -9.70 0.61 -3.31
N ILE A 61 -9.43 -0.69 -3.21
CA ILE A 61 -10.21 -1.75 -3.88
C ILE A 61 -11.67 -1.68 -3.46
N LYS A 62 -11.95 -1.56 -2.15
CA LYS A 62 -13.33 -1.49 -1.64
C LYS A 62 -14.08 -0.27 -2.20
N LYS A 63 -13.43 0.89 -2.26
CA LYS A 63 -14.01 2.11 -2.87
C LYS A 63 -14.29 1.90 -4.35
N SER A 64 -13.32 1.37 -5.10
CA SER A 64 -13.49 1.11 -6.53
C SER A 64 -14.62 0.12 -6.82
N VAL A 65 -14.75 -0.95 -6.03
CA VAL A 65 -15.87 -1.90 -6.15
C VAL A 65 -17.20 -1.21 -5.86
N HIS A 66 -17.27 -0.38 -4.82
CA HIS A 66 -18.50 0.36 -4.49
C HIS A 66 -18.92 1.31 -5.61
N ASP A 67 -17.97 2.08 -6.17
CA ASP A 67 -18.22 3.00 -7.28
C ASP A 67 -18.73 2.24 -8.53
N MET A 68 -18.17 1.06 -8.81
CA MET A 68 -18.66 0.19 -9.89
C MET A 68 -20.07 -0.32 -9.63
N SER A 69 -20.40 -0.73 -8.39
CA SER A 69 -21.75 -1.16 -8.03
C SER A 69 -22.78 -0.05 -8.24
N LEU A 70 -22.47 1.17 -7.78
CA LEU A 70 -23.34 2.34 -7.99
C LEU A 70 -23.52 2.67 -9.47
N ALA A 71 -22.45 2.59 -10.27
CA ALA A 71 -22.53 2.81 -11.70
C ALA A 71 -23.45 1.78 -12.40
N LEU A 72 -23.41 0.51 -11.99
CA LEU A 72 -24.26 -0.54 -12.55
C LEU A 72 -25.74 -0.39 -12.14
N GLU A 73 -26.01 -0.02 -10.89
CA GLU A 73 -27.38 0.27 -10.42
C GLU A 73 -28.00 1.42 -11.22
N ASN A 74 -27.23 2.47 -11.50
CA ASN A 74 -27.69 3.60 -12.31
C ASN A 74 -27.94 3.25 -13.79
N ILE A 75 -27.31 2.21 -14.33
CA ILE A 75 -27.53 1.72 -15.70
C ILE A 75 -28.81 0.87 -15.80
N GLY A 76 -29.14 0.11 -14.74
CA GLY A 76 -30.33 -0.75 -14.69
C GLY A 76 -31.62 -0.08 -14.21
N GLY A 77 -31.56 1.19 -13.79
CA GLY A 77 -32.67 1.96 -13.23
C GLY A 77 -33.57 2.70 -14.24
N ASN A 78 -33.63 2.26 -15.49
CA ASN A 78 -34.57 2.75 -16.51
C ASN A 78 -35.52 1.64 -16.98
#